data_AF-A0A5B0PWD0-F1
#
_entry.id   AF-A0A5B0PWD0-F1
#
_cell.length_a   1.000
_cell.length_b   1.000
_cell.length_c   1.000
_cell.angle_alpha   90.00
_cell.angle_beta   90.00
_cell.angle_gamma   90.00
#
_symmetry.space_group_name_H-M   'P 1'
#
loop_
_entity.id
_entity.type
_entity.pdbx_description
1 polymer ?
#
loop_
_entity_poly.entity_id
_entity_poly.type
_entity_poly.pdbx_seq_one_letter_code
_entity_poly.pdbx_strand_id
1 'polypeptide(L)' 'MENYNRLGKVGEGTYGVVYQAKDLRTGEIVALKKIRLEAEDEGVPSTAIREISLLKEIKDENSAQPYL' A
#
# COMPACT_ATOMS: atom_id res chain seq x y z
N MET A 1 7.28 -1.37 10.37
CA MET A 1 7.80 -2.06 9.18
C MET A 1 8.59 -3.33 9.50
N GLU A 2 8.99 -3.59 10.75
CA GLU A 2 9.82 -4.76 11.11
C GLU A 2 9.13 -6.12 10.88
N ASN A 3 7.79 -6.14 10.86
CA ASN A 3 7.00 -7.35 10.61
C ASN A 3 6.75 -7.64 9.12
N TYR A 4 7.33 -6.87 8.19
CA TYR A 4 7.14 -7.09 6.76
C TYR A 4 8.48 -7.28 6.05
N ASN A 5 8.63 -8.41 5.38
CA ASN A 5 9.78 -8.67 4.51
C ASN A 5 9.47 -8.18 3.10
N ARG A 6 10.10 -7.09 2.66
CA ARG A 6 9.92 -6.56 1.30
C ARG A 6 10.55 -7.52 0.28
N LEU A 7 9.73 -8.02 -0.64
CA LEU A 7 10.14 -8.95 -1.70
C LEU A 7 10.61 -8.22 -2.96
N GLY A 8 9.95 -7.11 -3.30
CA GLY A 8 10.32 -6.34 -4.49
C GLY A 8 9.37 -5.20 -4.80
N LYS A 9 9.76 -4.33 -5.72
CA LYS A 9 8.90 -3.29 -6.27
C LYS A 9 7.98 -3.91 -7.33
N VAL A 10 6.68 -3.66 -7.21
CA VAL A 10 5.67 -4.18 -8.17
C VAL A 10 5.04 -3.08 -9.01
N GLY A 11 5.11 -1.82 -8.58
CA GLY A 11 4.59 -0.70 -9.37
C GLY A 11 5.08 0.65 -8.90
N GLU A 12 5.08 1.62 -9.80
CA GLU A 12 5.29 3.04 -9.50
C GLU A 12 4.20 3.83 -10.19
N GLY A 13 3.54 4.69 -9.43
CA GLY A 13 2.59 5.66 -9.94
C GLY A 13 3.02 7.07 -9.54
N THR A 14 2.26 8.05 -10.02
CA THR A 14 2.50 9.48 -9.78
C THR A 14 2.73 9.82 -8.30
N TYR A 15 2.01 9.15 -7.40
CA TYR A 15 1.99 9.46 -5.97
C TYR A 15 2.86 8.53 -5.11
N GLY A 16 3.60 7.59 -5.70
CA GLY A 16 4.43 6.69 -4.91
C GLY A 16 4.72 5.34 -5.54
N VAL A 17 5.35 4.48 -4.74
CA VAL A 17 5.85 3.17 -5.15
C VAL A 17 5.15 2.07 -4.36
N VAL A 18 4.67 1.05 -5.07
CA VAL A 18 4.07 -0.15 -4.47
C VAL A 18 5.12 -1.26 -4.43
N TYR A 19 5.28 -1.85 -3.25
CA TYR A 19 6.16 -2.98 -3.01
C TYR A 19 5.33 -4.21 -2.64
N GLN A 20 5.71 -5.37 -3.14
CA GLN A 20 5.24 -6.63 -2.59
C GLN A 20 6.06 -6.93 -1.34
N ALA A 21 5.39 -7.34 -0.27
CA ALA A 21 6.03 -7.78 0.96
C ALA A 21 5.33 -9.02 1.50
N LYS A 22 6.04 -9.79 2.32
CA LYS A 22 5.46 -10.88 3.10
C LYS A 22 5.25 -10.38 4.53
N ASP A 23 4.03 -10.49 5.05
CA ASP A 23 3.77 -10.31 6.47
C ASP A 23 4.42 -11.50 7.21
N LEU A 24 5.35 -11.21 8.11
CA LEU A 24 6.08 -12.22 8.88
C LEU A 24 5.24 -12.85 9.99
N ARG A 25 4.11 -12.22 10.36
CA ARG A 25 3.19 -12.74 11.39
C ARG A 25 2.19 -13.72 10.81
N THR A 26 1.62 -13.42 9.65
CA THR A 26 0.59 -14.26 9.00
C THR A 26 1.16 -15.15 7.91
N GLY A 27 2.32 -14.78 7.36
CA GLY A 27 2.91 -15.44 6.19
C GLY A 27 2.30 -15.01 4.85
N GLU A 28 1.34 -14.10 4.86
CA GLU A 28 0.62 -13.67 3.67
C GLU A 28 1.43 -12.69 2.82
N ILE A 29 1.16 -12.71 1.51
CA ILE A 29 1.73 -11.74 0.57
C ILE A 29 0.82 -10.52 0.52
N VAL A 30 1.40 -9.35 0.76
CA VAL A 30 0.70 -8.06 0.84
C VAL A 30 1.37 -7.03 -0.07
N ALA A 31 0.62 -5.99 -0.43
CA ALA A 31 1.12 -4.83 -1.15
C ALA A 31 1.30 -3.65 -0.18
N LEU A 32 2.50 -3.09 -0.14
CA LEU A 32 2.86 -1.89 0.63
C LEU A 32 3.00 -0.70 -0.31
N LYS A 33 2.12 0.30 -0.18
CA LYS A 33 2.20 1.52 -0.98
C LYS A 33 2.94 2.60 -0.21
N LYS A 34 4.17 2.89 -0.62
CA LYS A 34 4.95 4.03 -0.12
C LYS A 34 4.53 5.28 -0.89
N ILE A 35 3.73 6.14 -0.26
CA ILE A 35 3.35 7.43 -0.82
C ILE A 35 4.55 8.39 -0.74
N ARG A 36 4.84 9.10 -1.84
CA ARG A 36 5.74 10.26 -1.82
C ARG A 36 4.90 11.46 -1.43
N LEU A 37 5.10 11.97 -0.22
CA LEU A 37 4.55 13.26 0.18
C LEU A 37 5.47 14.32 -0.41
N GLU A 38 5.08 14.86 -1.56
CA GLU A 38 5.69 16.06 -2.12
C GLU A 38 5.00 17.25 -1.42
N ALA A 39 5.78 17.96 -0.59
CA ALA A 39 5.38 19.05 0.30
C ALA A 39 4.72 18.62 1.63
N GLU A 40 5.34 19.05 2.72
CA GLU A 40 4.99 18.78 4.12
C GLU A 40 3.66 19.45 4.56
N ASP A 41 2.97 20.17 3.67
CA ASP A 41 1.81 21.03 4.01
C ASP A 41 0.43 20.48 3.64
N GLU A 42 0.30 19.47 2.75
CA GLU A 42 -1.03 19.03 2.26
C GLU A 42 -1.56 17.71 2.83
N GLY A 43 -0.84 17.08 3.77
CA GLY A 43 -1.27 15.83 4.38
C GLY A 43 -1.37 14.68 3.38
N VAL A 44 -2.20 13.66 3.69
CA VAL A 44 -2.36 12.50 2.79
C VAL A 44 -3.24 12.91 1.59
N PRO A 45 -2.77 12.75 0.33
CA PRO A 45 -3.55 13.13 -0.85
C PRO A 45 -4.93 12.46 -0.85
N SER A 46 -5.99 13.22 -1.12
CA SER A 46 -7.37 12.71 -1.17
C SER A 46 -7.54 11.57 -2.19
N THR A 47 -6.73 11.57 -3.24
CA THR A 47 -6.61 10.49 -4.23
C THR A 47 -6.12 9.19 -3.61
N ALA A 48 -5.12 9.25 -2.73
CA ALA A 48 -4.64 8.09 -2.00
C ALA A 48 -5.71 7.55 -1.04
N ILE A 49 -6.46 8.42 -0.36
CA ILE A 49 -7.59 8.01 0.49
C ILE A 49 -8.66 7.28 -0.34
N ARG A 50 -9.00 7.83 -1.52
CA ARG A 50 -9.98 7.22 -2.43
C ARG A 50 -9.55 5.84 -2.91
N GLU A 51 -8.29 5.66 -3.25
CA GLU A 51 -7.74 4.37 -3.66
C GLU A 51 -7.78 3.33 -2.54
N ILE A 52 -7.49 3.72 -1.29
CA ILE A 52 -7.63 2.82 -0.12
C ILE A 52 -9.08 2.37 0.05
N SER A 53 -10.03 3.30 -0.07
CA SER A 53 -11.46 2.99 0.08
C SER A 53 -11.94 2.01 -1.00
N LEU A 54 -11.55 2.23 -2.27
CA LEU A 54 -11.88 1.31 -3.36
C LEU A 54 -11.29 -0.09 -3.15
N LEU A 55 -10.05 -0.18 -2.65
CA LEU A 55 -9.42 -1.47 -2.32
C LEU A 55 -10.09 -2.17 -1.13
N LYS A 56 -10.65 -1.42 -0.17
CA LYS A 56 -11.42 -1.99 0.95
C LYS A 56 -12.79 -2.51 0.53
N GLU A 57 -13.41 -1.94 -0.50
CA GLU A 57 -14.69 -2.40 -1.06
C GLU A 57 -14.55 -3.68 -1.89
N ILE A 58 -13.36 -3.98 -2.42
CA ILE A 58 -13.04 -5.23 -3.16
C ILE A 58 -12.79 -6.43 -2.22
N LYS A 59 -13.04 -6.28 -0.90
CA LYS A 59 -12.81 -7.31 0.13
C LYS A 59 -13.50 -8.65 -0.10
N ASP A 60 -14.45 -8.76 -1.01
CA ASP A 60 -15.19 -10.01 -1.24
C ASP A 60 -14.56 -10.98 -2.25
N GLU A 61 -13.53 -10.63 -3.04
CA GLU A 61 -13.07 -11.59 -4.07
C GLU A 61 -11.56 -11.84 -4.27
N ASN A 62 -10.61 -10.99 -3.84
CA ASN A 62 -9.21 -11.40 -3.75
C ASN A 62 -8.31 -10.37 -3.06
N SER A 63 -7.45 -10.88 -2.19
CA SER A 63 -6.74 -10.17 -1.14
C SER A 63 -5.63 -9.22 -1.62
N ALA A 64 -5.77 -7.92 -1.33
CA ALA A 64 -4.64 -7.02 -1.06
C ALA A 64 -5.11 -5.86 -0.17
N GLN A 65 -5.04 -6.03 1.15
CA GLN A 65 -5.23 -4.91 2.09
C GLN A 65 -4.09 -3.91 1.89
N PRO A 66 -4.36 -2.62 1.61
CA PRO A 66 -3.31 -1.61 1.62
C PRO A 66 -2.89 -1.33 3.06
N TYR A 67 -1.65 -1.68 3.39
CA TYR A 67 -1.00 -1.25 4.63
C TYR A 67 -0.20 0.03 4.30
N LEU A 68 -0.71 1.17 4.76
CA LEU A 68 -0.02 2.46 4.77
C LEU A 68 0.84 2.60 6.02
#